data_AF-A0A538KHL7-F1
#
_entry.id   AF-A0A538KHL7-F1
#
_cell.length_a   1.000
_cell.length_b   1.000
_cell.length_c   1.000
_cell.angle_alpha   90.00
_cell.angle_beta   90.00
_cell.angle_gamma   90.00
#
_symmetry.space_group_name_H-M   'P 1'
#
loop_
_entity.id
_entity.type
_entity.pdbx_description
1 polymer ?
#
loop_
_entity_poly.entity_id
_entity_poly.type
_entity_poly.pdbx_seq_one_letter_code
_entity_poly.pdbx_strand_id
1 'polypeptide(L)'
;MAATLVGFVGLRLIVAGLVRRHFIAPVKSTYVPLPGADVTHPGAWVFSQHTYDAAGRVVPDFDVPSTCPPSTHPTTAALDRCIRAHGFLNADVFQPASRFWLFQGIEAALFGGLALALLALAFWWVRRRLA
;
A
#
# COMPACT_ATOMS: atom_id res chain seq x y z
N MET A 1 -9.38 0.12 32.42
CA MET A 1 -9.43 1.05 31.28
C MET A 1 -8.07 1.25 30.61
N ALA A 2 -6.99 1.58 31.34
CA ALA A 2 -5.67 1.74 30.72
C ALA A 2 -5.15 0.45 30.03
N ALA A 3 -5.21 -0.70 30.71
CA ALA A 3 -4.75 -1.97 30.14
C ALA A 3 -5.50 -2.39 28.87
N THR A 4 -6.83 -2.22 28.85
CA THR A 4 -7.66 -2.54 27.68
C THR A 4 -7.38 -1.59 26.52
N LEU A 5 -7.15 -0.30 26.79
CA LEU A 5 -6.78 0.68 25.78
C LEU A 5 -5.43 0.34 25.13
N VAL A 6 -4.41 0.06 25.95
CA VAL A 6 -3.07 -0.32 25.46
C VAL A 6 -3.15 -1.59 24.63
N GLY A 7 -3.88 -2.62 25.11
CA GLY A 7 -4.10 -3.85 24.36
C GLY A 7 -4.79 -3.62 23.01
N PHE A 8 -5.84 -2.80 23.00
CA PHE A 8 -6.55 -2.45 21.76
C PHE A 8 -5.67 -1.68 20.77
N VAL A 9 -4.93 -0.68 21.24
CA VAL A 9 -4.03 0.12 20.39
C VAL A 9 -2.92 -0.77 19.82
N GLY A 10 -2.29 -1.61 20.64
CA GLY A 10 -1.28 -2.56 20.20
C GLY A 10 -1.82 -3.51 19.13
N LEU A 11 -2.99 -4.11 19.35
CA LEU A 11 -3.63 -4.99 18.38
C LEU A 11 -3.96 -4.24 17.08
N ARG A 12 -4.46 -3.00 17.17
CA ARG A 12 -4.78 -2.17 16.00
C ARG A 12 -3.55 -1.87 15.16
N LEU A 13 -2.42 -1.55 15.79
CA LEU A 13 -1.16 -1.29 15.09
C LEU A 13 -0.64 -2.55 14.39
N ILE A 14 -0.74 -3.72 15.03
CA ILE A 14 -0.38 -5.00 14.43
C ILE A 14 -1.26 -5.29 13.21
N VAL A 15 -2.58 -5.14 13.35
CA VAL A 15 -3.52 -5.38 12.25
C VAL A 15 -3.25 -4.44 11.09
N ALA A 16 -3.12 -3.13 11.35
CA ALA A 16 -2.90 -2.13 10.32
C ALA A 16 -1.53 -2.27 9.63
N GLY A 17 -0.48 -2.58 10.38
CA GLY A 17 0.89 -2.64 9.86
C GLY A 17 1.24 -3.96 9.17
N LEU A 18 0.79 -5.09 9.72
CA LEU A 18 1.21 -6.42 9.30
C LEU A 18 0.09 -7.22 8.65
N VAL A 19 -1.07 -7.30 9.31
CA VAL A 19 -2.16 -8.17 8.84
C VAL A 19 -2.81 -7.60 7.58
N ARG A 20 -3.01 -6.29 7.51
CA ARG A 20 -3.68 -5.61 6.40
C ARG A 20 -3.03 -5.87 5.04
N ARG A 21 -1.70 -6.02 5.01
CA ARG A 21 -0.93 -6.33 3.79
C ARG A 21 -1.34 -7.68 3.18
N HIS A 22 -1.91 -8.57 3.99
CA HIS A 22 -2.30 -9.92 3.61
C HIS A 22 -3.79 -10.08 3.31
N PHE A 23 -4.62 -9.04 3.47
CA PHE A 23 -6.04 -9.13 3.14
C PHE A 23 -6.27 -9.39 1.65
N ILE A 24 -5.61 -8.60 0.80
CA ILE A 24 -5.67 -8.71 -0.65
C ILE A 24 -4.33 -8.27 -1.23
N ALA A 25 -3.85 -8.99 -2.25
CA ALA A 25 -2.61 -8.65 -2.95
C ALA A 25 -2.63 -7.19 -3.48
N PRO A 26 -1.53 -6.44 -3.33
CA PRO A 26 -1.45 -5.07 -3.83
C PRO A 26 -1.51 -5.02 -5.36
N VAL A 27 -1.99 -3.90 -5.89
CA VAL A 27 -1.96 -3.62 -7.32
C VAL A 27 -0.55 -3.17 -7.70
N LYS A 28 -0.06 -3.69 -8.82
CA LYS A 28 1.19 -3.25 -9.44
C LYS A 28 0.85 -2.51 -10.73
N SER A 29 1.25 -1.25 -10.83
CA SER A 29 1.10 -0.45 -12.04
C SER A 29 2.47 -0.18 -12.62
N THR A 30 2.63 -0.42 -13.92
CA THR A 30 3.86 -0.12 -14.64
C THR A 30 3.59 0.84 -15.78
N TYR A 31 4.39 1.91 -15.88
CA TYR A 31 4.21 2.94 -16.90
C TYR A 31 5.52 3.59 -17.27
N VAL A 32 5.52 4.25 -18.42
CA VAL A 32 6.68 5.00 -18.93
C VAL A 32 6.74 6.35 -18.19
N PRO A 33 7.90 6.77 -17.64
CA PRO A 33 8.05 8.01 -16.87
C PRO A 33 7.97 9.28 -17.75
N LEU A 34 6.80 9.52 -18.32
CA LEU A 34 6.51 10.68 -19.15
C LEU A 34 5.74 11.75 -18.37
N PRO A 35 5.91 13.04 -18.72
CA PRO A 35 5.05 14.10 -18.22
C PRO A 35 3.58 13.78 -18.50
N GLY A 36 2.74 13.84 -17.47
CA GLY A 36 1.31 13.53 -17.55
C GLY A 36 0.94 12.06 -17.29
N ALA A 37 1.90 11.18 -16.99
CA ALA A 37 1.60 9.87 -16.42
C ALA A 37 0.92 10.02 -15.05
N ASP A 38 -0.04 9.14 -14.74
CA ASP A 38 -0.68 9.12 -13.43
C ASP A 38 0.26 8.53 -12.38
N VAL A 39 0.84 9.41 -11.55
CA VAL A 39 1.83 9.07 -10.53
C VAL A 39 1.34 9.31 -9.10
N THR A 40 0.17 9.93 -8.94
CA THR A 40 -0.29 10.46 -7.63
C THR A 40 -1.20 9.51 -6.88
N HIS A 41 -1.73 8.46 -7.54
CA HIS A 41 -2.63 7.43 -6.98
C HIS A 41 -3.53 7.97 -5.84
N PRO A 42 -4.50 8.86 -6.11
CA PRO A 42 -5.22 9.60 -5.08
C PRO A 42 -5.91 8.69 -4.05
N GLY A 43 -5.62 8.92 -2.76
CA GLY A 43 -6.19 8.15 -1.65
C GLY A 43 -5.72 6.69 -1.59
N ALA A 44 -4.77 6.29 -2.44
CA ALA A 44 -4.16 4.97 -2.38
C ALA A 44 -3.15 4.88 -1.24
N TRP A 45 -3.00 3.68 -0.71
CA TRP A 45 -1.89 3.36 0.17
C TRP A 45 -0.71 2.89 -0.68
N VAL A 46 0.27 3.77 -0.89
CA VAL A 46 1.46 3.48 -1.71
C VAL A 46 2.51 2.76 -0.86
N PHE A 47 3.00 1.62 -1.35
CA PHE A 47 4.05 0.84 -0.69
C PHE A 47 5.43 1.14 -1.25
N SER A 48 5.54 1.26 -2.58
CA SER A 48 6.80 1.55 -3.27
C SER A 48 6.54 2.20 -4.61
N GLN A 49 7.42 3.11 -5.00
CA GLN A 49 7.49 3.71 -6.33
C GLN A 49 8.95 3.74 -6.72
N HIS A 50 9.30 3.01 -7.78
CA HIS A 50 10.67 2.91 -8.26
C HIS A 50 10.71 2.94 -9.77
N THR A 51 11.77 3.55 -10.32
CA THR A 51 12.09 3.46 -11.74
C THR A 51 13.13 2.37 -11.94
N TYR A 52 12.95 1.53 -12.95
CA TYR A 52 13.86 0.47 -13.31
C TYR A 52 14.50 0.74 -14.67
N ASP A 53 15.76 0.36 -14.86
CA ASP A 53 16.43 0.34 -16.16
C ASP A 53 16.12 -0.95 -16.94
N ALA A 54 16.61 -1.03 -18.19
CA ALA A 54 16.50 -2.25 -19.01
C ALA A 54 17.14 -3.50 -18.37
N ALA A 55 18.07 -3.32 -17.42
CA ALA A 55 18.72 -4.41 -16.68
C ALA A 55 17.96 -4.80 -15.40
N GLY A 56 16.82 -4.15 -15.09
CA GLY A 56 16.02 -4.39 -13.90
C GLY A 56 16.59 -3.81 -12.61
N ARG A 57 17.54 -2.88 -12.69
CA ARG A 57 18.10 -2.18 -11.52
C ARG A 57 17.27 -0.96 -11.20
N VAL A 58 17.11 -0.68 -9.91
CA VAL A 58 16.45 0.55 -9.46
C VAL A 58 17.36 1.73 -9.80
N VAL A 59 16.79 2.69 -10.53
CA VAL A 59 17.44 3.91 -10.97
C VAL A 59 17.08 5.02 -9.97
N PRO A 60 18.07 5.79 -9.46
CA PRO A 60 17.83 6.99 -8.66
C PRO A 60 16.92 8.00 -9.37
N ASP A 61 16.11 8.75 -8.61
CA ASP A 61 15.10 9.66 -9.17
C ASP A 61 15.67 10.73 -10.12
N PHE A 62 16.95 11.09 -9.97
CA PHE A 62 17.64 12.13 -10.75
C PHE A 62 18.32 11.60 -12.02
N ASP A 63 18.41 10.28 -12.21
CA ASP A 63 19.14 9.69 -13.32
C ASP A 63 18.33 9.67 -14.62
N VAL A 64 17.01 9.59 -14.54
CA VAL A 64 16.15 9.68 -15.74
C VAL A 64 16.17 11.09 -16.33
N PRO A 65 15.99 12.18 -15.56
CA PRO A 65 16.09 13.54 -16.10
C PRO A 65 17.50 13.93 -16.54
N SER A 66 18.55 13.30 -16.01
CA SER A 66 19.93 13.57 -16.43
C SER A 66 20.31 12.84 -17.72
N THR A 67 19.82 11.60 -17.91
CA THR A 67 20.03 10.78 -19.11
C THR A 67 19.15 11.25 -20.27
N CYS A 68 17.89 11.60 -19.98
CA CYS A 68 16.91 12.09 -20.94
C CYS A 68 16.41 13.50 -20.56
N PRO A 69 17.25 14.54 -20.72
CA PRO A 69 16.91 15.89 -20.31
C PRO A 69 15.81 16.50 -21.19
N PRO A 70 14.80 17.17 -20.60
CA PRO A 70 13.69 17.76 -21.35
C PRO A 70 14.12 18.92 -22.27
N SER A 71 15.24 19.60 -21.97
CA SER A 71 15.79 20.66 -22.84
C SER A 71 16.31 20.11 -24.18
N THR A 72 16.87 18.89 -24.19
CA THR A 72 17.33 18.20 -25.40
C THR A 72 16.19 17.49 -26.11
N HIS A 73 15.14 17.10 -25.38
CA HIS A 73 13.95 16.42 -25.90
C HIS A 73 12.67 17.23 -25.61
N PRO A 74 12.47 18.38 -26.28
CA PRO A 74 11.40 19.32 -25.94
C PRO A 74 9.99 18.81 -26.29
N THR A 75 9.89 17.73 -27.07
CA THR A 75 8.62 17.08 -27.38
C THR A 75 8.49 15.79 -26.58
N THR A 76 7.26 15.47 -26.16
CA THR A 76 6.95 14.22 -25.46
C THR A 76 7.37 12.99 -26.27
N ALA A 77 7.24 13.03 -27.59
CA ALA A 77 7.68 11.96 -28.49
C ALA A 77 9.21 11.78 -28.52
N ALA A 78 9.99 12.86 -28.45
CA ALA A 78 11.44 12.77 -28.38
C ALA A 78 11.90 12.20 -27.02
N LEU A 79 11.24 12.62 -25.94
CA LEU A 79 11.50 12.12 -24.60
C LEU A 79 11.13 10.63 -24.47
N ASP A 80 9.96 10.23 -24.99
CA ASP A 80 9.51 8.82 -25.02
C ASP A 80 10.53 7.93 -25.75
N ARG A 81 11.07 8.39 -26.88
CA ARG A 81 12.13 7.64 -27.59
C ARG A 81 13.39 7.47 -26.73
N CYS A 82 13.84 8.52 -26.05
CA CYS A 82 15.02 8.44 -25.17
C CYS A 82 14.79 7.46 -24.01
N ILE A 83 13.63 7.58 -23.34
CA ILE A 83 13.24 6.72 -22.22
C ILE A 83 13.17 5.25 -22.66
N ARG A 84 12.51 4.97 -23.79
CA ARG A 84 12.39 3.60 -24.32
C ARG A 84 13.74 3.05 -24.77
N ALA A 85 14.63 3.88 -25.32
CA ALA A 85 15.97 3.46 -25.72
C ALA A 85 16.82 3.01 -24.53
N HIS A 86 16.63 3.62 -23.35
CA HIS A 86 17.29 3.22 -22.10
C HIS A 86 16.47 2.20 -21.29
N GLY A 87 15.25 1.89 -21.74
CA GLY A 87 14.35 0.95 -21.11
C GLY A 87 13.85 1.38 -19.74
N PHE A 88 13.71 2.68 -19.47
CA PHE A 88 13.20 3.12 -18.18
C PHE A 88 11.70 2.80 -18.01
N LEU A 89 11.35 2.21 -16.87
CA LEU A 89 9.99 1.83 -16.53
C LEU A 89 9.72 2.12 -15.05
N ASN A 90 8.66 2.86 -14.75
CA ASN A 90 8.20 3.02 -13.38
C ASN A 90 7.38 1.80 -12.98
N ALA A 91 7.55 1.34 -11.75
CA ALA A 91 6.69 0.35 -11.13
C ALA A 91 6.23 0.84 -9.75
N ASP A 92 4.91 1.02 -9.64
CA ASP A 92 4.25 1.46 -8.43
C ASP A 92 3.48 0.29 -7.83
N VAL A 93 3.66 0.07 -6.53
CA VAL A 93 2.95 -0.96 -5.77
C VAL A 93 2.08 -0.26 -4.73
N PHE A 94 0.77 -0.42 -4.83
CA PHE A 94 -0.17 0.31 -3.96
C PHE A 94 -1.49 -0.46 -3.72
N GLN A 95 -2.27 0.00 -2.74
CA GLN A 95 -3.66 -0.40 -2.53
C GLN A 95 -4.58 0.74 -2.93
N PRO A 96 -5.48 0.55 -3.92
CA PRO A 96 -6.37 1.60 -4.36
C PRO A 96 -7.39 2.00 -3.28
N ALA A 97 -7.79 3.27 -3.28
CA ALA A 97 -8.76 3.83 -2.35
C ALA A 97 -10.12 3.09 -2.38
N SER A 98 -10.49 2.51 -3.53
CA SER A 98 -11.72 1.72 -3.69
C SER A 98 -11.81 0.52 -2.76
N ARG A 99 -10.69 0.02 -2.24
CA ARG A 99 -10.64 -1.10 -1.27
C ARG A 99 -10.86 -0.67 0.18
N PHE A 100 -11.01 0.63 0.44
CA PHE A 100 -11.14 1.15 1.80
C PHE A 100 -12.26 0.47 2.59
N TRP A 101 -13.48 0.45 2.04
CA TRP A 101 -14.63 -0.14 2.74
C TRP A 101 -14.51 -1.63 2.97
N LEU A 102 -13.88 -2.34 2.03
CA LEU A 102 -13.62 -3.76 2.18
C LEU A 102 -12.67 -4.02 3.35
N PHE A 103 -11.58 -3.25 3.45
CA PHE A 103 -10.63 -3.38 4.56
C PHE A 103 -11.25 -2.96 5.89
N GLN A 104 -12.05 -1.89 5.92
CA GLN A 104 -12.79 -1.50 7.13
C GLN A 104 -13.78 -2.58 7.56
N GLY A 105 -14.45 -3.25 6.62
CA GLY A 105 -15.35 -4.36 6.92
C GLY A 105 -14.62 -5.56 7.52
N ILE A 106 -13.47 -5.95 6.96
CA ILE A 106 -12.64 -7.04 7.50
C ILE A 106 -12.12 -6.69 8.91
N GLU A 107 -11.61 -5.48 9.09
CA GLU A 107 -11.13 -5.00 10.41
C GLU A 107 -12.27 -4.98 11.43
N ALA A 108 -13.45 -4.47 11.04
CA ALA A 108 -14.63 -4.45 11.91
C ALA A 108 -15.09 -5.86 12.30
N ALA A 109 -15.11 -6.81 11.36
CA ALA A 109 -15.45 -8.20 11.63
C ALA A 109 -14.42 -8.86 12.57
N LEU A 110 -13.13 -8.60 12.37
CA LEU A 110 -12.07 -9.13 13.22
C LEU A 110 -12.16 -8.61 14.66
N PHE A 111 -12.27 -7.29 14.84
CA PHE A 111 -12.36 -6.70 16.18
C PHE A 111 -13.70 -7.00 16.86
N GLY A 112 -14.80 -6.95 16.10
CA GLY A 112 -16.12 -7.32 16.59
C GLY A 112 -16.19 -8.79 17.01
N GLY A 113 -15.64 -9.69 16.19
CA GLY A 113 -15.55 -11.12 16.50
C GLY A 113 -14.73 -11.39 17.75
N LEU A 114 -13.58 -10.72 17.90
CA LEU A 114 -12.76 -10.81 19.12
C LEU A 114 -13.51 -10.31 20.36
N ALA A 115 -14.23 -9.20 20.24
CA ALA A 115 -15.03 -8.66 21.34
C ALA A 115 -16.13 -9.63 21.78
N LEU A 116 -16.87 -10.22 20.83
CA LEU A 116 -17.90 -11.22 21.12
C LEU A 116 -17.33 -12.48 21.78
N ALA A 117 -16.16 -12.95 21.32
CA ALA A 117 -15.48 -14.10 21.90
C ALA A 117 -15.07 -13.86 23.37
N LEU A 118 -14.51 -12.67 23.66
CA LEU A 118 -14.13 -12.29 25.02
C LEU A 118 -15.36 -12.16 25.94
N LEU A 119 -16.47 -11.61 25.42
CA LEU A 119 -17.73 -11.52 26.17
C LEU A 119 -18.32 -12.91 26.47
N ALA A 120 -18.34 -13.80 25.48
CA ALA A 120 -18.81 -15.18 25.66
C ALA A 120 -17.96 -15.94 26.69
N LEU A 121 -16.63 -15.77 26.63
CA LEU A 121 -15.70 -16.35 27.59
C LEU A 121 -15.95 -15.81 29.01
N ALA A 122 -16.13 -14.51 29.16
CA ALA A 122 -16.43 -13.89 30.46
C ALA A 122 -17.76 -14.43 31.03
N PHE A 123 -18.79 -14.49 30.20
CA PHE A 123 -20.09 -15.04 30.59
C PHE A 123 -20.00 -16.51 31.02
N TRP A 124 -19.33 -17.35 30.21
CA TRP A 124 -19.12 -18.76 30.52
C TRP A 124 -18.35 -18.94 31.84
N TRP A 125 -17.30 -18.15 32.06
CA TRP A 125 -16.48 -18.25 33.26
C TRP A 125 -17.25 -17.86 34.53
N VAL A 126 -18.05 -16.78 34.47
CA VAL A 126 -18.90 -16.36 35.59
C VAL A 126 -19.94 -17.44 35.90
N ARG A 127 -20.61 -17.98 34.88
CA ARG A 127 -21.58 -19.07 35.08
C ARG A 127 -20.97 -20.31 35.70
N ARG A 128 -19.77 -20.69 35.27
CA ARG A 128 -19.05 -21.86 35.82
C ARG A 128 -18.60 -21.66 37.28
N ARG A 129 -18.43 -20.43 37.75
CA ARG A 129 -18.11 -20.14 39.16
C ARG A 129 -19.34 -20.06 40.07
N LEU A 130 -20.50 -19.73 39.50
CA LEU A 130 -21.76 -19.61 40.25
C LEU A 130 -22.56 -20.92 40.30
N ALA A 131 -22.24 -21.87 39.43
CA ALA A 131 -22.72 -23.26 39.46
C ALA A 131 -21.78 -24.12 40.30
#